data_AF-A0A2X1C155-F1
#
_entry.id   AF-A0A2X1C155-F1
#
_cell.length_a   1.000
_cell.length_b   1.000
_cell.length_c   1.000
_cell.angle_alpha   90.00
_cell.angle_beta   90.00
_cell.angle_gamma   90.00
#
_symmetry.space_group_name_H-M   'P 1'
#
loop_
_entity.id
_entity.type
_entity.pdbx_description
1 polymer ?
#
loop_
_entity_poly.entity_id
_entity_poly.type
_entity_poly.pdbx_seq_one_letter_code
_entity_poly.pdbx_strand_id
1 'polypeptide(L)'
;MNLNMLEQIRLQLQKIDTDIVINGDLLMEKIEKTATILPRHDYTGRPDFAMQALIRGRILLMIDGVSYAIITPANIMLLFKSAEDNEYPLIVSSMERLLRIVGILISMLLPGFWLALTTYHQEQLPFLLLATVVESRTGLPFPTILEILMMLFMFELFREANLRLPSAVSGSVSVVGGLIIGDAAIKAGVQAPQ
;
A
#
# COMPACT_ATOMS: atom_id res chain seq x y z
N MET A 1 -12.00 -21.59 -14.08
CA MET A 1 -10.58 -21.94 -13.88
C MET A 1 -9.93 -22.03 -15.25
N ASN A 2 -8.79 -21.36 -15.48
CA ASN A 2 -8.11 -21.41 -16.77
C ASN A 2 -7.14 -22.61 -16.79
N LEU A 3 -7.53 -23.69 -17.48
CA LEU A 3 -6.75 -24.94 -17.51
C LEU A 3 -5.37 -24.75 -18.16
N ASN A 4 -5.27 -23.90 -19.18
CA ASN A 4 -4.00 -23.61 -19.85
C ASN A 4 -2.99 -22.97 -18.89
N MET A 5 -3.47 -22.07 -18.01
CA MET A 5 -2.61 -21.43 -17.01
C MET A 5 -2.13 -22.42 -15.95
N LEU A 6 -3.01 -23.34 -15.52
CA LEU A 6 -2.64 -24.39 -14.58
C LEU A 6 -1.55 -25.30 -15.16
N GLU A 7 -1.68 -25.71 -16.42
CA GLU A 7 -0.66 -26.51 -17.10
C GLU A 7 0.67 -25.75 -17.24
N GLN A 8 0.62 -24.46 -17.59
CA GLN A 8 1.83 -23.63 -17.65
C GLN A 8 2.54 -23.56 -16.30
N ILE A 9 1.80 -23.31 -15.21
CA ILE A 9 2.38 -23.27 -13.86
C ILE A 9 2.98 -24.64 -13.52
N ARG A 10 2.28 -25.74 -13.80
CA ARG A 10 2.77 -27.11 -13.58
C ARG A 10 4.08 -27.38 -14.34
N LEU A 11 4.16 -26.96 -15.61
CA LEU A 11 5.37 -27.11 -16.42
C LEU A 11 6.53 -26.24 -15.92
N GLN A 12 6.26 -25.04 -15.41
CA GLN A 12 7.30 -24.19 -14.80
C GLN A 12 7.80 -24.80 -13.49
N LEU A 13 6.91 -25.29 -12.64
CA LEU A 13 7.27 -25.96 -11.38
C LEU A 13 8.18 -27.17 -11.62
N GLN A 14 7.92 -27.97 -12.66
CA GLN A 14 8.78 -29.11 -13.01
C GLN A 14 10.19 -28.72 -13.48
N LYS A 15 10.39 -27.47 -13.93
CA LYS A 15 11.70 -26.97 -14.37
C LYS A 15 12.50 -26.34 -13.24
N ILE A 16 11.88 -26.10 -12.09
CA ILE A 16 12.54 -25.46 -10.94
C ILE A 16 13.29 -26.56 -10.20
N ASP A 17 14.61 -26.54 -10.36
CA ASP A 17 15.54 -27.35 -9.58
C ASP A 17 16.05 -26.50 -8.40
N THR A 18 15.45 -26.69 -7.23
CA THR A 18 15.83 -26.00 -5.99
C THR A 18 15.63 -26.92 -4.80
N ASP A 19 16.68 -27.15 -4.01
CA ASP A 19 16.66 -28.07 -2.87
C ASP A 19 15.74 -27.59 -1.73
N ILE A 20 15.59 -26.28 -1.54
CA ILE A 20 14.79 -25.70 -0.45
C ILE A 20 14.03 -24.47 -0.98
N VAL A 21 12.72 -24.44 -0.75
CA VAL A 21 11.87 -23.27 -0.98
C VAL A 21 11.41 -22.74 0.38
N ILE A 22 12.00 -21.63 0.81
CA ILE A 22 11.73 -21.03 2.14
C ILE A 22 10.57 -20.03 2.08
N ASN A 23 10.40 -19.34 0.94
CA ASN A 23 9.41 -18.29 0.76
C ASN A 23 8.62 -18.55 -0.54
N GLY A 24 7.30 -18.44 -0.46
CA GLY A 24 6.41 -18.51 -1.61
C GLY A 24 6.68 -17.46 -2.67
N ASP A 25 7.07 -16.25 -2.27
CA ASP A 25 7.37 -15.17 -3.21
C ASP A 25 8.59 -15.50 -4.07
N LEU A 26 9.62 -16.14 -3.48
CA LEU A 26 10.82 -16.57 -4.21
C LEU A 26 10.49 -17.66 -5.25
N LEU A 27 9.58 -18.57 -4.91
CA LEU A 27 9.09 -19.57 -5.86
C LEU A 27 8.32 -18.88 -7.00
N MET A 28 7.45 -17.93 -6.66
CA MET A 28 6.66 -17.20 -7.64
C MET A 28 7.53 -16.34 -8.55
N GLU A 29 8.62 -15.74 -8.07
CA GLU A 29 9.58 -15.01 -8.91
C GLU A 29 10.21 -15.91 -10.00
N LYS A 30 10.49 -17.19 -9.68
CA LYS A 30 11.01 -18.16 -10.66
C LYS A 30 9.95 -18.57 -11.69
N ILE A 31 8.69 -18.61 -11.30
CA ILE A 31 7.54 -18.96 -12.17
C ILE A 31 7.16 -17.76 -13.04
N GLU A 32 7.03 -16.58 -12.44
CA GLU A 32 6.65 -15.31 -13.02
C GLU A 32 7.89 -14.51 -13.40
N LYS A 33 8.55 -14.91 -14.48
CA LYS A 33 9.80 -14.27 -14.98
C LYS A 33 9.63 -12.81 -15.44
N THR A 34 8.46 -12.20 -15.28
CA THR A 34 8.16 -10.83 -15.72
C THR A 34 7.97 -9.91 -14.53
N ALA A 35 8.95 -9.03 -14.31
CA ALA A 35 8.83 -7.94 -13.36
C ALA A 35 7.66 -7.05 -13.78
N THR A 36 6.57 -7.09 -13.01
CA THR A 36 5.38 -6.28 -13.24
C THR A 36 5.19 -5.36 -12.04
N ILE A 37 4.83 -4.09 -12.28
CA ILE A 37 4.64 -3.09 -11.23
C ILE A 37 3.51 -3.52 -10.25
N LEU A 38 2.57 -4.33 -10.73
CA LEU A 38 1.51 -4.89 -9.91
C LEU A 38 1.84 -6.34 -9.51
N PRO A 39 1.57 -6.71 -8.25
CA PRO A 39 1.70 -8.09 -7.81
C PRO A 39 0.70 -8.97 -8.58
N ARG A 40 1.20 -10.08 -9.11
CA ARG A 40 0.43 -11.05 -9.91
C ARG A 40 0.03 -12.29 -9.12
N HIS A 41 0.48 -12.38 -7.88
CA HIS A 41 0.07 -13.35 -6.89
C HIS A 41 -0.18 -12.64 -5.56
N ASP A 42 -0.92 -13.30 -4.69
CA ASP A 42 -1.23 -12.86 -3.34
C ASP A 42 -1.07 -14.06 -2.40
N TYR A 43 -0.95 -13.85 -1.09
CA TYR A 43 -0.79 -14.95 -0.13
C TYR A 43 -1.85 -14.88 0.96
N THR A 44 -2.21 -16.04 1.49
CA THR A 44 -3.14 -16.12 2.62
C THR A 44 -2.76 -17.25 3.56
N GLY A 45 -2.65 -16.93 4.86
CA GLY A 45 -2.60 -17.93 5.93
C GLY A 45 -4.00 -18.44 6.34
N ARG A 46 -5.06 -17.84 5.77
CA ARG A 46 -6.45 -18.08 6.15
C ARG A 46 -7.12 -19.06 5.18
N PRO A 47 -7.53 -20.27 5.64
CA PRO A 47 -8.04 -21.33 4.76
C PRO A 47 -9.40 -21.00 4.15
N ASP A 48 -10.23 -20.22 4.85
CA ASP A 48 -11.51 -19.71 4.37
C ASP A 48 -11.34 -18.80 3.14
N PHE A 49 -10.37 -17.90 3.17
CA PHE A 49 -10.05 -17.04 2.03
C PHE A 49 -9.47 -17.84 0.85
N ALA A 50 -8.62 -18.83 1.14
CA ALA A 50 -8.07 -19.75 0.15
C ALA A 50 -9.19 -20.52 -0.59
N MET A 51 -10.16 -21.08 0.15
CA MET A 51 -11.33 -21.73 -0.44
C MET A 51 -12.13 -20.78 -1.34
N GLN A 52 -12.35 -19.53 -0.92
CA GLN A 52 -13.03 -18.55 -1.77
C GLN A 52 -12.27 -18.23 -3.05
N ALA A 53 -10.95 -18.17 -2.99
CA ALA A 53 -10.10 -18.00 -4.17
C ALA A 53 -10.27 -19.18 -5.15
N LEU A 54 -10.31 -20.42 -4.64
CA LEU A 54 -10.60 -21.62 -5.44
C LEU A 54 -12.00 -21.58 -6.07
N ILE A 55 -13.04 -21.21 -5.31
CA ILE A 55 -14.42 -21.10 -5.81
C ILE A 55 -14.51 -20.06 -6.93
N ARG A 56 -13.74 -18.97 -6.83
CA ARG A 56 -13.62 -17.93 -7.87
C ARG A 56 -12.76 -18.39 -9.06
N GLY A 57 -12.31 -19.64 -9.08
CA GLY A 57 -11.59 -20.26 -10.18
C GLY A 57 -10.10 -19.89 -10.25
N ARG A 58 -9.52 -19.44 -9.14
CA ARG A 58 -8.08 -19.20 -9.00
C ARG A 58 -7.35 -20.47 -8.58
N ILE A 59 -6.04 -20.45 -8.74
CA ILE A 59 -5.13 -21.55 -8.43
C ILE A 59 -4.48 -21.25 -7.07
N LEU A 60 -4.44 -22.27 -6.21
CA LEU A 60 -3.67 -22.24 -4.98
C LEU A 60 -2.41 -23.06 -5.12
N LEU A 61 -1.30 -22.51 -4.65
CA LEU A 61 -0.03 -23.21 -4.51
C LEU A 61 0.29 -23.30 -3.02
N MET A 62 0.49 -24.53 -2.54
CA MET A 62 0.94 -24.80 -1.18
C MET A 62 2.33 -25.40 -1.25
N ILE A 63 3.22 -24.89 -0.41
CA ILE A 63 4.62 -25.31 -0.36
C ILE A 63 4.82 -26.01 0.98
N ASP A 64 5.46 -27.17 0.94
CA ASP A 64 5.79 -27.90 2.18
C ASP A 64 6.72 -27.05 3.06
N GLY A 65 6.43 -26.98 4.36
CA GLY A 65 7.13 -26.14 5.32
C GLY A 65 6.70 -24.66 5.38
N VAL A 66 5.79 -24.20 4.51
CA VAL A 66 5.26 -22.82 4.52
C VAL A 66 3.84 -22.79 5.09
N SER A 67 3.57 -21.91 6.06
CA SER A 67 2.28 -21.83 6.79
C SER A 67 1.19 -21.01 6.09
N TYR A 68 1.34 -20.71 4.80
CA TYR A 68 0.38 -19.96 3.99
C TYR A 68 0.28 -20.53 2.58
N ALA A 69 -0.85 -20.27 1.93
CA ALA A 69 -1.08 -20.64 0.53
C ALA A 69 -0.94 -19.41 -0.37
N ILE A 70 -0.36 -19.60 -1.56
CA ILE A 70 -0.23 -18.57 -2.58
C ILE A 70 -1.42 -18.67 -3.52
N ILE A 71 -2.03 -17.53 -3.85
CA ILE A 71 -3.16 -17.37 -4.77
C ILE A 71 -2.66 -16.76 -6.08
N THR A 72 -2.92 -17.44 -7.20
CA THR A 72 -2.61 -16.93 -8.54
C THR A 72 -3.71 -17.28 -9.55
N PRO A 73 -4.04 -16.44 -10.55
CA PRO A 73 -3.58 -15.07 -10.72
C PRO A 73 -4.27 -14.10 -9.76
N ALA A 74 -3.49 -13.17 -9.20
CA ALA A 74 -4.00 -11.98 -8.57
C ALA A 74 -4.42 -10.96 -9.64
N ASN A 75 -5.54 -10.30 -9.38
CA ASN A 75 -5.99 -9.13 -10.12
C ASN A 75 -6.19 -7.98 -9.14
N ILE A 76 -6.32 -6.76 -9.65
CA ILE A 76 -6.54 -5.55 -8.82
C ILE A 76 -7.70 -5.75 -7.83
N MET A 77 -8.76 -6.44 -8.25
CA MET A 77 -9.92 -6.73 -7.38
C MET A 77 -9.61 -7.72 -6.24
N LEU A 78 -8.62 -8.61 -6.41
CA LEU A 78 -8.10 -9.45 -5.33
C LEU A 78 -7.36 -8.58 -4.32
N LEU A 79 -6.48 -7.71 -4.80
CA LEU A 79 -5.62 -6.87 -3.96
C LEU A 79 -6.43 -5.89 -3.09
N PHE A 80 -7.62 -5.49 -3.55
CA PHE A 80 -8.54 -4.67 -2.76
C PHE A 80 -9.44 -5.47 -1.81
N LYS A 81 -9.36 -6.80 -1.77
CA LYS A 81 -10.12 -7.64 -0.83
C LYS A 81 -9.23 -8.04 0.33
N SER A 82 -9.71 -7.84 1.55
CA SER A 82 -9.13 -8.46 2.75
C SER A 82 -9.80 -9.81 3.01
N ALA A 83 -9.13 -10.70 3.74
CA ALA A 83 -9.77 -11.90 4.27
C ALA A 83 -10.89 -11.57 5.28
N GLU A 84 -10.74 -10.45 6.01
CA GLU A 84 -11.69 -9.94 6.99
C GLU A 84 -13.00 -9.45 6.36
N ASP A 85 -12.97 -9.01 5.10
CA ASP A 85 -14.15 -8.57 4.33
C ASP A 85 -15.27 -9.64 4.32
N ASN A 86 -14.96 -10.90 4.62
CA ASN A 86 -15.88 -12.03 4.60
C ASN A 86 -16.60 -12.30 5.93
N GLU A 87 -16.11 -11.72 7.03
CA GLU A 87 -16.71 -11.89 8.35
C GLU A 87 -17.86 -10.90 8.59
N TYR A 88 -17.87 -9.80 7.84
CA TYR A 88 -18.87 -8.75 7.97
C TYR A 88 -20.03 -8.91 6.96
N PRO A 89 -21.21 -8.36 7.29
CA PRO A 89 -22.31 -8.25 6.34
C PRO A 89 -21.88 -7.54 5.06
N LEU A 90 -22.51 -7.92 3.95
CA LEU A 90 -22.15 -7.48 2.59
C LEU A 90 -22.13 -5.95 2.44
N ILE A 91 -23.00 -5.24 3.15
CA ILE A 91 -23.07 -3.77 3.18
C ILE A 91 -21.82 -3.17 3.82
N VAL A 92 -21.41 -3.67 4.99
CA VAL A 92 -20.24 -3.18 5.74
C VAL A 92 -18.96 -3.44 4.95
N SER A 93 -18.78 -4.67 4.46
CA SER A 93 -17.66 -5.07 3.61
C SER A 93 -17.54 -4.23 2.34
N SER A 94 -18.67 -3.84 1.74
CA SER A 94 -18.68 -2.98 0.55
C SER A 94 -18.29 -1.53 0.87
N MET A 95 -18.73 -1.01 2.02
CA MET A 95 -18.34 0.32 2.49
C MET A 95 -16.85 0.39 2.82
N GLU A 96 -16.30 -0.61 3.53
CA GLU A 96 -14.86 -0.68 3.81
C GLU A 96 -14.03 -0.77 2.54
N ARG A 97 -14.47 -1.55 1.55
CA ARG A 97 -13.78 -1.62 0.25
C ARG A 97 -13.82 -0.28 -0.48
N LEU A 98 -14.95 0.43 -0.44
CA LEU A 98 -15.07 1.76 -1.04
C LEU A 98 -14.11 2.74 -0.35
N LEU A 99 -14.09 2.76 0.98
CA LEU A 99 -13.17 3.59 1.77
C LEU A 99 -11.70 3.25 1.45
N ARG A 100 -11.36 1.98 1.27
CA ARG A 100 -10.01 1.55 0.87
C ARG A 100 -9.61 2.10 -0.50
N ILE A 101 -10.51 2.01 -1.49
CA ILE A 101 -10.25 2.52 -2.85
C ILE A 101 -10.15 4.05 -2.85
N VAL A 102 -11.10 4.74 -2.21
CA VAL A 102 -11.09 6.20 -2.12
C VAL A 102 -9.87 6.69 -1.33
N GLY A 103 -9.52 6.02 -0.24
CA GLY A 103 -8.34 6.33 0.57
C GLY A 103 -7.04 6.23 -0.23
N ILE A 104 -6.90 5.18 -1.06
CA ILE A 104 -5.73 5.03 -1.95
C ILE A 104 -5.68 6.12 -3.03
N LEU A 105 -6.83 6.50 -3.59
CA LEU A 105 -6.89 7.61 -4.56
C LEU A 105 -6.53 8.94 -3.92
N ILE A 106 -7.06 9.23 -2.72
CA ILE A 106 -6.75 10.46 -1.99
C ILE A 106 -5.28 10.48 -1.60
N SER A 107 -4.73 9.41 -1.01
CA SER A 107 -3.33 9.39 -0.57
C SER A 107 -2.35 9.60 -1.74
N MET A 108 -2.68 9.09 -2.92
CA MET A 108 -1.86 9.23 -4.11
C MET A 108 -2.00 10.61 -4.78
N LEU A 109 -3.23 11.14 -4.88
CA LEU A 109 -3.51 12.37 -5.64
C LEU A 109 -3.42 13.65 -4.81
N LEU A 110 -3.72 13.59 -3.50
CA LEU A 110 -3.82 14.77 -2.64
C LEU A 110 -2.52 15.58 -2.54
N PRO A 111 -1.33 14.98 -2.35
CA PRO A 111 -0.08 15.76 -2.26
C PRO A 111 0.23 16.50 -3.56
N GLY A 112 0.04 15.83 -4.71
CA GLY A 112 0.23 16.43 -6.02
C GLY A 112 -0.79 17.52 -6.34
N PHE A 113 -2.06 17.29 -5.97
CA PHE A 113 -3.13 18.27 -6.12
C PHE A 113 -2.84 19.54 -5.29
N TRP A 114 -2.43 19.37 -4.03
CA TRP A 114 -2.07 20.48 -3.16
C TRP A 114 -0.92 21.31 -3.72
N LEU A 115 0.12 20.65 -4.23
CA LEU A 115 1.26 21.30 -4.88
C LEU A 115 0.82 22.08 -6.12
N ALA A 116 -0.01 21.48 -6.97
CA ALA A 116 -0.51 22.12 -8.18
C ALA A 116 -1.37 23.37 -7.87
N LEU A 117 -2.21 23.29 -6.84
CA LEU A 117 -3.08 24.38 -6.40
C LEU A 117 -2.28 25.55 -5.83
N THR A 118 -1.34 25.27 -4.93
CA THR A 118 -0.53 26.29 -4.24
C THR A 118 0.57 26.90 -5.12
N THR A 119 1.04 26.19 -6.15
CA THR A 119 2.13 26.67 -7.01
C THR A 119 1.63 27.29 -8.31
N TYR A 120 0.58 26.74 -8.94
CA TYR A 120 0.14 27.17 -10.28
C TYR A 120 -1.25 27.81 -10.29
N HIS A 121 -2.17 27.43 -9.40
CA HIS A 121 -3.57 27.86 -9.42
C HIS A 121 -3.99 28.56 -8.12
N GLN A 122 -3.15 29.48 -7.62
CA GLN A 122 -3.40 30.20 -6.37
C GLN A 122 -4.71 30.99 -6.37
N GLU A 123 -5.14 31.46 -7.54
CA GLU A 123 -6.39 32.22 -7.71
C GLU A 123 -7.66 31.39 -7.44
N GLN A 124 -7.55 30.06 -7.39
CA GLN A 124 -8.67 29.18 -7.04
C GLN A 124 -8.87 29.07 -5.53
N LEU A 125 -7.92 29.54 -4.73
CA LEU A 125 -8.03 29.56 -3.28
C LEU A 125 -8.79 30.81 -2.81
N PRO A 126 -9.73 30.67 -1.88
CA PRO A 126 -10.31 31.80 -1.15
C PRO A 126 -9.20 32.69 -0.58
N PHE A 127 -9.35 34.00 -0.71
CA PHE A 127 -8.31 34.96 -0.31
C PHE A 127 -7.83 34.77 1.14
N LEU A 128 -8.74 34.44 2.05
CA LEU A 128 -8.41 34.15 3.46
C LEU A 128 -7.46 32.95 3.60
N LEU A 129 -7.69 31.87 2.85
CA LEU A 129 -6.83 30.68 2.88
C LEU A 129 -5.47 30.96 2.24
N LEU A 130 -5.45 31.70 1.14
CA LEU A 130 -4.21 32.09 0.48
C LEU A 130 -3.34 32.97 1.40
N ALA A 131 -3.95 33.92 2.10
CA ALA A 131 -3.25 34.77 3.06
C ALA A 131 -2.55 33.95 4.16
N THR A 132 -3.27 32.99 4.75
CA THR A 132 -2.70 32.07 5.75
C THR A 132 -1.56 31.23 5.18
N VAL A 133 -1.70 30.71 3.96
CA VAL A 133 -0.66 29.92 3.28
C VAL A 133 0.58 30.77 2.96
N VAL A 134 0.41 32.03 2.57
CA VAL A 134 1.55 32.92 2.30
C VAL A 134 2.25 33.29 3.60
N GLU A 135 1.48 33.64 4.64
CA GLU A 135 2.01 33.99 5.97
C GLU A 135 2.77 32.83 6.60
N SER A 136 2.22 31.61 6.57
CA SER A 136 2.85 30.41 7.13
C SER A 136 4.16 30.04 6.44
N ARG A 137 4.39 30.56 5.23
CA ARG A 137 5.60 30.33 4.43
C ARG A 137 6.62 31.46 4.54
N THR A 138 6.26 32.58 5.17
CA THR A 138 7.22 33.65 5.41
C THR A 138 8.33 33.16 6.33
N GLY A 139 9.59 33.24 5.86
CA GLY A 139 10.75 32.81 6.63
C GLY A 139 11.23 31.37 6.38
N LEU A 140 10.56 30.60 5.50
CA LEU A 140 11.06 29.28 5.10
C LEU A 140 12.12 29.40 3.99
N PRO A 141 13.28 28.72 4.12
CA PRO A 141 14.37 28.81 3.15
C PRO A 141 14.18 27.93 1.90
N PHE A 142 13.19 27.02 1.90
CA PHE A 142 13.04 26.00 0.87
C PHE A 142 11.80 26.21 -0.03
N PRO A 143 11.88 25.84 -1.32
CA PRO A 143 10.72 25.84 -2.20
C PRO A 143 9.72 24.72 -1.82
N THR A 144 8.43 24.89 -2.18
CA THR A 144 7.33 23.96 -1.84
C THR A 144 7.59 22.51 -2.23
N ILE A 145 8.22 22.31 -3.39
CA ILE A 145 8.56 20.99 -3.88
C ILE A 145 9.53 20.28 -2.94
N LEU A 146 10.55 20.98 -2.44
CA LEU A 146 11.56 20.38 -1.58
C LEU A 146 11.01 20.09 -0.18
N GLU A 147 10.16 20.99 0.34
CA GLU A 147 9.39 20.80 1.59
C GLU A 147 8.56 19.51 1.53
N ILE A 148 7.75 19.33 0.49
CA ILE A 148 6.90 18.14 0.31
C ILE A 148 7.74 16.87 0.12
N LEU A 149 8.82 16.92 -0.67
CA LEU A 149 9.71 15.77 -0.86
C LEU A 149 10.41 15.34 0.43
N MET A 150 10.89 16.30 1.23
CA MET A 150 11.48 16.00 2.53
C MET A 150 10.44 15.39 3.48
N MET A 151 9.21 15.89 3.47
CA MET A 151 8.16 15.34 4.32
C MET A 151 7.74 13.93 3.88
N LEU A 152 7.60 13.67 2.57
CA LEU A 152 7.35 12.33 2.04
C LEU A 152 8.49 11.36 2.43
N PHE A 153 9.73 11.81 2.36
CA PHE A 153 10.88 11.02 2.78
C PHE A 153 10.84 10.71 4.29
N MET A 154 10.52 11.69 5.14
CA MET A 154 10.36 11.48 6.58
C MET A 154 9.23 10.51 6.90
N PHE A 155 8.09 10.61 6.19
CA PHE A 155 6.99 9.65 6.34
C PHE A 155 7.36 8.25 5.88
N GLU A 156 8.15 8.08 4.82
CA GLU A 156 8.59 6.76 4.37
C GLU A 156 9.57 6.13 5.37
N LEU A 157 10.51 6.92 5.91
CA LEU A 157 11.39 6.47 7.00
C LEU A 157 10.58 6.06 8.24
N PHE A 158 9.56 6.84 8.60
CA PHE A 158 8.68 6.52 9.70
C PHE A 158 7.87 5.26 9.45
N ARG A 159 7.35 5.08 8.22
CA ARG A 159 6.63 3.86 7.82
C ARG A 159 7.53 2.63 7.95
N GLU A 160 8.77 2.72 7.47
CA GLU A 160 9.75 1.65 7.58
C GLU A 160 10.09 1.30 9.05
N ALA A 161 10.19 2.32 9.90
CA ALA A 161 10.36 2.12 11.34
C ALA A 161 9.13 1.42 11.95
N ASN A 162 7.91 1.84 11.59
CA ASN A 162 6.67 1.25 12.10
C ASN A 162 6.50 -0.21 11.69
N LEU A 163 6.91 -0.59 10.47
CA LEU A 163 6.84 -1.98 9.99
C LEU A 163 7.73 -2.93 10.81
N ARG A 164 8.77 -2.41 11.45
CA ARG A 164 9.70 -3.18 12.29
C ARG A 164 9.28 -3.25 13.75
N LEU A 165 8.25 -2.50 14.16
CA LEU A 165 7.72 -2.54 15.51
C LEU A 165 6.76 -3.73 15.69
N PRO A 166 6.73 -4.36 16.88
CA PRO A 166 5.74 -5.39 17.19
C PRO A 166 4.31 -4.88 16.98
N SER A 167 3.44 -5.73 16.45
CA SER A 167 2.03 -5.41 16.14
C SER A 167 1.23 -4.87 17.34
N ALA A 168 1.64 -5.20 18.57
CA ALA A 168 1.03 -4.69 19.80
C ALA A 168 1.20 -3.17 20.01
N VAL A 169 2.24 -2.55 19.43
CA VAL A 169 2.60 -1.14 19.67
C VAL A 169 2.53 -0.29 18.39
N SER A 170 2.50 -0.93 17.21
CA SER A 170 2.53 -0.24 15.91
C SER A 170 1.37 0.74 15.71
N GLY A 171 0.16 0.40 16.16
CA GLY A 171 -1.02 1.27 16.02
C GLY A 171 -0.90 2.58 16.81
N SER A 172 -0.46 2.51 18.06
CA SER A 172 -0.29 3.70 18.91
C SER A 172 0.88 4.56 18.44
N VAL A 173 1.99 3.93 18.04
CA VAL A 173 3.18 4.64 17.55
C VAL A 173 2.91 5.33 16.21
N SER A 174 2.14 4.72 15.29
CA SER A 174 1.75 5.35 14.03
C SER A 174 1.05 6.70 14.23
N VAL A 175 0.08 6.75 15.15
CA VAL A 175 -0.70 7.98 15.43
C VAL A 175 0.17 9.04 16.08
N VAL A 176 0.91 8.65 17.12
CA VAL A 176 1.75 9.58 17.88
C VAL A 176 2.94 10.07 17.04
N GLY A 177 3.59 9.18 16.30
CA GLY A 177 4.75 9.52 15.50
C GLY A 177 4.40 10.38 14.28
N GLY A 178 3.26 10.17 13.64
CA GLY A 178 2.79 11.06 12.57
C GLY A 178 2.59 12.50 13.06
N LEU A 179 1.99 12.67 14.24
CA LEU A 179 1.81 13.99 14.86
C LEU A 179 3.14 14.64 15.27
N ILE A 180 4.02 13.87 15.92
CA ILE A 180 5.32 14.36 16.38
C ILE A 180 6.21 14.77 15.20
N ILE A 181 6.22 13.99 14.11
CA ILE A 181 7.01 14.33 12.91
C ILE A 181 6.47 15.62 12.27
N GLY A 182 5.14 15.77 12.17
CA GLY A 182 4.53 17.00 11.69
C GLY A 182 4.89 18.21 12.54
N ASP A 183 4.72 18.11 13.86
CA ASP A 183 5.04 19.19 14.80
C ASP A 183 6.54 19.51 14.81
N ALA A 184 7.41 18.49 14.73
CA ALA A 184 8.85 18.67 14.65
C ALA A 184 9.28 19.33 13.34
N ALA A 185 8.68 18.96 12.20
CA ALA A 185 8.99 19.56 10.89
C ALA A 185 8.60 21.06 10.86
N ILE A 186 7.47 21.41 11.48
CA ILE A 186 7.04 22.80 11.64
C ILE A 186 8.02 23.57 12.54
N LYS A 187 8.36 23.03 13.72
CA LYS A 187 9.29 23.67 14.67
C LYS A 187 10.70 23.81 14.12
N ALA A 188 11.15 22.88 13.29
CA ALA A 188 12.46 22.92 12.65
C ALA A 188 12.56 23.91 11.49
N GLY A 189 11.44 24.56 11.08
CA GLY A 189 11.41 25.45 9.92
C GLY A 189 11.65 24.72 8.61
N VAL A 190 11.38 23.41 8.58
CA VAL A 190 11.52 22.56 7.39
C VAL A 190 10.22 22.57 6.58
N GLN A 191 9.08 22.78 7.26
CA GLN A 191 7.75 22.79 6.68
C GLN A 191 6.89 23.88 7.32
N ALA A 192 5.98 24.48 6.54
CA ALA A 192 5.00 25.43 7.06
C ALA A 192 3.89 24.72 7.84
N PRO A 193 3.32 25.36 8.87
CA PRO A 193 2.12 24.86 9.56
C PRO A 193 0.89 25.02 8.67
N GLN A 194 0.69 24.08 7.74
CA GLN A 194 -0.44 23.99 6.82
C GLN A 194 -0.92 22.56 6.71
#